data_AF-A0AAW6SY49-F1
#
_entry.id   AF-A0AAW6SY49-F1
#
_cell.length_a   1.000
_cell.length_b   1.000
_cell.length_c   1.000
_cell.angle_alpha   90.00
_cell.angle_beta   90.00
_cell.angle_gamma   90.00
#
_symmetry.space_group_name_H-M   'P 1'
#
loop_
_entity.id
_entity.type
_entity.pdbx_description
1 polymer ?
#
loop_
_entity_poly.entity_id
_entity_poly.type
_entity_poly.pdbx_seq_one_letter_code
_entity_poly.pdbx_strand_id
1 'polypeptide(L)'
;MKKVTRFFGVLIALLLISTNFFIQKEANASPIVCGIRGADPSIGIHNVVDDVSIQCSGAQTWGAIRSTAKFTNSTGRVNNYDNTGGYSRALEHFNQMPGKTEVKSNGTKTKTSEGKTVALYRSTTTDQWSLSYPNGSMTDKIRYY
;
A
#
# COMPACT_ATOMS: atom_id res chain seq x y z
N MET A 1 0.84 -59.14 -16.19
CA MET A 1 0.02 -57.90 -16.15
C MET A 1 -0.24 -57.35 -14.74
N LYS A 2 -0.48 -58.16 -13.69
CA LYS A 2 -0.78 -57.67 -12.31
C LYS A 2 0.33 -56.87 -11.59
N LYS A 3 1.60 -56.99 -11.98
CA LYS A 3 2.73 -56.29 -11.35
C LYS A 3 2.91 -54.84 -11.85
N VAL A 4 2.54 -54.56 -13.10
CA VAL A 4 2.70 -53.23 -13.72
C VAL A 4 1.64 -52.24 -13.20
N THR A 5 0.42 -52.72 -12.96
CA THR A 5 -0.67 -51.91 -12.38
C THR A 5 -0.40 -51.50 -10.94
N ARG A 6 0.33 -52.30 -10.15
CA ARG A 6 0.75 -51.92 -8.78
C ARG A 6 1.81 -50.82 -8.79
N PHE A 7 2.75 -50.87 -9.74
CA PHE A 7 3.80 -49.86 -9.87
C PHE A 7 3.23 -48.49 -10.28
N PHE A 8 2.28 -48.49 -11.23
CA PHE A 8 1.61 -47.26 -11.67
C PHE A 8 0.79 -46.60 -10.57
N GLY A 9 0.10 -47.39 -9.74
CA GLY A 9 -0.68 -46.86 -8.61
C GLY A 9 0.18 -46.15 -7.56
N VAL A 10 1.35 -46.71 -7.26
CA VAL A 10 2.31 -46.10 -6.31
C VAL A 10 2.90 -44.80 -6.88
N LEU A 11 3.18 -44.75 -8.19
CA LEU A 11 3.71 -43.56 -8.84
C LEU A 11 2.73 -42.39 -8.80
N ILE A 12 1.43 -42.65 -9.04
CA ILE A 12 0.37 -41.63 -8.98
C ILE A 12 0.18 -41.12 -7.54
N ALA A 13 0.24 -42.00 -6.54
CA ALA A 13 0.14 -41.60 -5.14
C ALA A 13 1.30 -40.69 -4.70
N LEU A 14 2.53 -40.98 -5.13
CA LEU A 14 3.70 -40.14 -4.85
C LEU A 14 3.61 -38.76 -5.53
N LEU A 15 3.03 -38.69 -6.73
CA LEU A 15 2.83 -37.44 -7.47
C LEU A 15 1.77 -36.54 -6.83
N LEU A 16 0.73 -37.13 -6.23
CA LEU A 16 -0.29 -36.37 -5.49
C LEU A 16 0.24 -35.82 -4.16
N ILE A 17 1.11 -36.55 -3.46
CA ILE A 17 1.71 -36.10 -2.20
C ILE A 17 2.69 -34.94 -2.43
N SER A 18 3.44 -34.95 -3.54
CA SER A 18 4.42 -33.88 -3.83
C SER A 18 3.77 -32.54 -4.20
N THR A 19 2.58 -32.54 -4.79
CA THR A 19 1.86 -31.30 -5.13
C THR A 19 1.38 -30.50 -3.92
N ASN A 20 1.20 -31.15 -2.76
CA ASN A 20 0.76 -30.47 -1.54
C ASN A 20 1.90 -29.73 -0.82
N PHE A 21 3.17 -30.03 -1.12
CA PHE A 21 4.32 -29.37 -0.49
C PHE A 21 4.74 -28.05 -1.17
N PHE A 22 4.28 -27.79 -2.40
CA PHE A 22 4.64 -26.56 -3.13
C PHE A 22 3.68 -25.38 -2.90
N ILE A 23 2.64 -25.56 -2.08
CA ILE A 23 1.65 -24.52 -1.78
C ILE A 23 1.78 -24.06 -0.32
N GLN A 24 3.00 -23.71 0.11
CA GLN A 24 3.17 -22.84 1.26
C GLN A 24 3.67 -21.50 0.78
N LYS A 25 2.73 -20.69 0.31
CA LYS A 25 2.95 -19.27 0.09
C LYS A 25 3.14 -18.65 1.46
N GLU A 26 4.35 -18.23 1.79
CA GLU A 26 4.63 -17.55 3.04
C GLU A 26 3.70 -16.35 3.20
N ALA A 27 2.86 -16.41 4.22
CA ALA A 27 2.09 -15.26 4.67
C ALA A 27 3.04 -14.33 5.42
N ASN A 28 3.75 -13.47 4.67
CA ASN A 28 4.48 -12.35 5.25
C ASN A 28 3.46 -11.40 5.88
N ALA A 29 3.25 -11.53 7.19
CA ALA A 29 2.48 -10.57 7.96
C ALA A 29 3.14 -9.20 7.81
N SER A 30 2.41 -8.25 7.24
CA SER A 30 2.91 -6.89 7.03
C SER A 30 3.29 -6.28 8.39
N PRO A 31 4.43 -5.59 8.51
CA PRO A 31 4.83 -5.00 9.79
C PRO A 31 3.77 -3.97 10.23
N ILE A 32 3.35 -4.08 11.49
CA ILE A 32 2.47 -3.10 12.12
C ILE A 32 3.31 -1.85 12.39
N VAL A 33 3.05 -0.76 11.65
CA VAL A 33 3.66 0.55 11.91
C VAL A 33 2.62 1.39 12.64
N CYS A 34 2.74 1.46 13.97
CA CYS A 34 1.90 2.30 14.81
C CYS A 34 2.38 3.75 14.73
N GLY A 35 1.47 4.68 14.40
CA GLY A 35 1.70 6.12 14.51
C GLY A 35 0.75 6.73 15.54
N ILE A 36 1.27 7.62 16.39
CA ILE A 36 0.45 8.37 17.36
C ILE A 36 -0.08 9.61 16.64
N ARG A 37 -1.41 9.75 16.50
CA ARG A 37 -2.04 11.02 16.11
C ARG A 37 -2.28 11.84 17.37
N GLY A 38 -1.51 12.91 17.56
CA GLY A 38 -1.87 13.96 18.50
C GLY A 38 -2.98 14.82 17.90
N ALA A 39 -4.03 15.09 18.67
CA ALA A 39 -5.06 16.04 18.27
C ALA A 39 -4.44 17.44 18.10
N ASP A 40 -4.76 18.10 16.99
CA ASP A 40 -4.43 19.50 16.73
C ASP A 40 -5.12 20.37 17.81
N PRO A 41 -4.39 21.21 18.58
CA PRO A 41 -4.95 21.88 19.76
C PRO A 41 -5.73 23.15 19.40
N SER A 42 -6.53 23.11 18.33
CA SER A 42 -7.15 24.31 17.76
C SER A 42 -8.68 24.24 17.61
N ILE A 43 -9.39 23.42 18.39
CA ILE A 43 -10.86 23.53 18.51
C ILE A 43 -11.33 23.22 19.94
N GLY A 44 -11.83 24.26 20.62
CA GLY A 44 -12.99 24.24 21.51
C GLY A 44 -13.03 23.24 22.68
N ILE A 45 -12.94 23.79 23.89
CA ILE A 45 -13.18 23.11 25.17
C ILE A 45 -14.55 22.40 25.14
N HIS A 46 -14.53 21.07 24.99
CA HIS A 46 -15.55 20.17 25.51
C HIS A 46 -14.84 18.94 26.03
N ASN A 47 -15.24 18.47 27.21
CA ASN A 47 -14.70 17.31 27.90
C ASN A 47 -14.63 16.08 26.97
N VAL A 48 -13.47 15.81 26.41
CA VAL A 48 -13.19 14.58 25.67
C VAL A 48 -12.00 13.96 26.38
N VAL A 49 -12.28 12.92 27.16
CA VAL A 49 -11.31 11.93 27.60
C VAL A 49 -10.37 11.68 26.43
N ASP A 50 -9.06 11.89 26.62
CA ASP A 50 -8.00 11.73 25.63
C ASP A 50 -8.14 10.40 24.88
N ASP A 51 -8.95 10.38 23.83
CA ASP A 51 -9.09 9.23 22.95
C ASP A 51 -7.96 9.32 21.93
N VAL A 52 -6.74 9.12 22.44
CA VAL A 52 -5.58 8.83 21.60
C VAL A 52 -5.85 7.48 20.95
N SER A 53 -6.60 7.50 19.86
CA SER A 53 -6.83 6.32 19.05
C SER A 53 -5.50 5.93 18.40
N ILE A 54 -4.84 4.91 18.96
CA ILE A 54 -3.73 4.24 18.31
C ILE A 54 -4.32 3.46 17.15
N GLN A 55 -4.45 4.09 15.99
CA GLN A 55 -4.81 3.41 14.76
C GLN A 55 -3.61 2.61 14.27
N CYS A 56 -3.58 1.33 14.62
CA CYS A 56 -2.71 0.34 14.01
C CYS A 56 -3.19 0.06 12.57
N SER A 57 -2.97 0.99 11.64
CA SER A 57 -3.04 0.61 10.23
C SER A 57 -1.76 -0.16 9.92
N GLY A 58 -1.85 -1.49 9.80
CA GLY A 58 -0.73 -2.28 9.26
C GLY A 58 -0.22 -1.63 7.98
N ALA A 59 1.10 -1.67 7.75
CA ALA A 59 1.67 -1.05 6.57
C ALA A 59 0.92 -1.54 5.32
N GLN A 60 0.22 -0.64 4.63
CA GLN A 60 -0.55 -1.00 3.45
C GLN A 60 0.40 -1.01 2.25
N THR A 61 0.18 -1.97 1.34
CA THR A 61 0.88 -1.97 0.06
C THR A 61 0.28 -0.90 -0.85
N TRP A 62 1.06 -0.38 -1.79
CA TRP A 62 0.58 0.56 -2.82
C TRP A 62 -0.69 0.05 -3.51
N GLY A 63 -0.78 -1.25 -3.77
CA GLY A 63 -1.95 -1.87 -4.39
C GLY A 63 -3.25 -1.66 -3.60
N ALA A 64 -3.20 -1.74 -2.27
CA ALA A 64 -4.36 -1.51 -1.41
C ALA A 64 -4.79 -0.03 -1.45
N ILE A 65 -3.85 0.90 -1.27
CA ILE A 65 -4.13 2.35 -1.37
C ILE A 65 -4.72 2.70 -2.74
N ARG A 66 -4.08 2.23 -3.82
CA ARG A 66 -4.55 2.47 -5.19
C ARG A 66 -5.95 1.91 -5.44
N SER A 67 -6.29 0.76 -4.88
CA SER A 67 -7.63 0.16 -5.06
C SER A 67 -8.77 1.01 -4.52
N THR A 68 -8.49 1.94 -3.60
CA THR A 68 -9.47 2.90 -3.09
C THR A 68 -9.67 4.13 -4.00
N ALA A 69 -8.85 4.27 -5.05
CA ALA A 69 -8.89 5.40 -5.97
C ALA A 69 -9.55 5.00 -7.29
N LYS A 70 -10.31 5.93 -7.88
CA LYS A 70 -10.95 5.75 -9.18
C LYS A 70 -9.94 6.00 -10.29
N PHE A 71 -9.68 5.00 -11.14
CA PHE A 71 -8.90 5.21 -12.37
C PHE A 71 -9.57 6.25 -13.27
N THR A 72 -8.80 7.22 -13.77
CA THR A 72 -9.32 8.27 -14.66
C THR A 72 -8.86 8.09 -16.09
N ASN A 73 -7.54 8.01 -16.29
CA ASN A 73 -6.92 7.89 -17.60
C ASN A 73 -5.46 7.45 -17.47
N SER A 74 -4.89 7.02 -18.59
CA SER A 74 -3.46 6.78 -18.72
C SER A 74 -2.87 7.76 -19.73
N THR A 75 -1.69 8.30 -19.44
CA THR A 75 -0.84 9.04 -20.38
C THR A 75 0.43 8.23 -20.65
N GLY A 76 1.29 8.69 -21.56
CA GLY A 76 2.41 7.88 -22.07
C GLY A 76 3.34 7.23 -21.02
N ARG A 77 3.40 7.74 -19.78
CA ARG A 77 4.15 7.11 -18.67
C ARG A 77 3.43 7.16 -17.30
N VAL A 78 2.16 7.58 -17.25
CA VAL A 78 1.46 7.81 -15.98
C VAL A 78 0.05 7.27 -16.03
N ASN A 79 -0.30 6.40 -15.08
CA ASN A 79 -1.68 6.04 -14.79
C ASN A 79 -2.22 7.02 -13.74
N ASN A 80 -3.29 7.73 -14.06
CA ASN A 80 -3.89 8.70 -13.15
C ASN A 80 -5.15 8.10 -12.51
N TYR A 81 -5.29 8.40 -11.22
CA TYR A 81 -6.40 8.01 -10.39
C TYR A 81 -6.81 9.21 -9.54
N ASP A 82 -8.07 9.22 -9.12
CA ASP A 82 -8.65 10.26 -8.28
C ASP A 82 -9.22 9.64 -7.00
N ASN A 83 -9.08 10.35 -5.90
CA ASN A 83 -9.63 9.99 -4.60
C ASN A 83 -10.11 11.25 -3.86
N THR A 84 -11.07 11.10 -2.97
CA THR A 84 -11.62 12.20 -2.16
C THR A 84 -10.86 12.35 -0.84
N GLY A 85 -11.01 13.50 -0.18
CA GLY A 85 -10.53 13.75 1.18
C GLY A 85 -9.25 14.58 1.25
N GLY A 86 -8.85 15.17 0.13
CA GLY A 86 -7.76 16.15 0.05
C GLY A 86 -6.46 15.75 0.76
N TYR A 87 -5.83 16.73 1.43
CA TYR A 87 -4.55 16.55 2.12
C TYR A 87 -4.61 15.45 3.20
N SER A 88 -5.65 15.46 4.03
CA SER A 88 -5.77 14.56 5.17
C SER A 88 -5.74 13.10 4.74
N ARG A 89 -6.47 12.75 3.67
CA ARG A 89 -6.47 11.39 3.11
C ARG A 89 -5.15 11.06 2.41
N ALA A 90 -4.57 12.01 1.68
CA ALA A 90 -3.27 11.83 1.04
C ALA A 90 -2.16 11.54 2.06
N LEU A 91 -2.14 12.27 3.18
CA LEU A 91 -1.20 12.09 4.28
C LEU A 91 -1.41 10.76 5.01
N GLU A 92 -2.66 10.36 5.23
CA GLU A 92 -2.99 9.05 5.81
C GLU A 92 -2.43 7.90 4.96
N HIS A 93 -2.74 7.88 3.66
CA HIS A 93 -2.22 6.88 2.73
C HIS A 93 -0.69 6.91 2.64
N PHE A 94 -0.06 8.10 2.64
CA PHE A 94 1.40 8.22 2.69
C PHE A 94 1.98 7.61 3.98
N ASN A 95 1.33 7.83 5.12
CA ASN A 95 1.80 7.34 6.40
C ASN A 95 1.69 5.81 6.52
N GLN A 96 0.74 5.19 5.81
CA GLN A 96 0.59 3.74 5.71
C GLN A 96 1.68 3.06 4.87
N MET A 97 2.37 3.79 4.00
CA MET A 97 3.48 3.24 3.21
C MET A 97 4.71 2.97 4.08
N PRO A 98 5.44 1.87 3.85
CA PRO A 98 6.68 1.57 4.57
C PRO A 98 7.82 2.53 4.17
N GLY A 99 8.84 2.59 5.02
CA GLY A 99 10.03 3.41 4.81
C GLY A 99 10.08 4.67 5.67
N LYS A 100 11.28 5.23 5.81
CA LYS A 100 11.51 6.47 6.56
C LYS A 100 11.01 7.66 5.76
N THR A 101 10.30 8.57 6.43
CA THR A 101 9.90 9.84 5.82
C THR A 101 11.11 10.76 5.67
N GLU A 102 11.34 11.22 4.45
CA GLU A 102 12.26 12.30 4.12
C GLU A 102 11.47 13.50 3.61
N VAL A 103 11.88 14.71 4.02
CA VAL A 103 11.23 15.96 3.61
C VAL A 103 12.21 16.75 2.75
N LYS A 104 11.82 17.05 1.51
CA LYS A 104 12.62 17.84 0.57
C LYS A 104 12.39 19.34 0.78
N SER A 105 13.30 20.17 0.28
CA SER A 105 13.25 21.64 0.41
C SER A 105 11.96 22.26 -0.14
N ASN A 106 11.33 21.63 -1.13
CA ASN A 106 10.07 22.08 -1.73
C ASN A 106 8.81 21.55 -1.00
N GLY A 107 8.96 20.97 0.20
CA GLY A 107 7.86 20.43 0.99
C GLY A 107 7.35 19.04 0.55
N THR A 108 7.92 18.46 -0.52
CA THR A 108 7.62 17.08 -0.92
C THR A 108 8.10 16.10 0.14
N LYS A 109 7.23 15.16 0.55
CA LYS A 109 7.58 14.07 1.46
C LYS A 109 7.79 12.79 0.67
N THR A 110 8.85 12.04 0.95
CA THR A 110 9.13 10.74 0.31
C THR A 110 9.33 9.64 1.33
N LYS A 111 8.96 8.41 0.96
CA LYS A 111 9.33 7.19 1.68
C LYS A 111 9.80 6.14 0.68
N THR A 112 10.93 5.49 0.99
CA THR A 112 11.52 4.46 0.12
C THR A 112 11.55 3.12 0.84
N SER A 113 11.08 2.08 0.16
CA SER A 113 11.12 0.69 0.63
C SER A 113 11.21 -0.24 -0.59
N GLU A 114 12.03 -1.28 -0.50
CA GLU A 114 12.25 -2.27 -1.60
C GLU A 114 12.60 -1.61 -2.95
N GLY A 115 13.40 -0.54 -2.92
CA GLY A 115 13.81 0.19 -4.12
C GLY A 115 12.71 1.03 -4.79
N LYS A 116 11.53 1.13 -4.17
CA LYS A 116 10.40 1.94 -4.67
C LYS A 116 10.14 3.11 -3.73
N THR A 117 9.95 4.30 -4.32
CA THR A 117 9.74 5.53 -3.58
C THR A 117 8.33 6.05 -3.82
N VAL A 118 7.54 6.19 -2.75
CA VAL A 118 6.30 6.98 -2.77
C VAL A 118 6.64 8.44 -2.50
N ALA A 119 5.99 9.35 -3.22
CA ALA A 119 6.10 10.79 -2.98
C ALA A 119 4.72 11.42 -2.74
N LEU A 120 4.61 12.23 -1.70
CA LEU A 120 3.48 13.11 -1.40
C LEU A 120 3.88 14.56 -1.70
N TYR A 121 3.11 15.20 -2.56
CA TYR A 121 3.34 16.59 -2.98
C TYR A 121 2.02 17.26 -3.39
N ARG A 122 2.01 18.59 -3.46
CA ARG A 122 0.93 19.37 -4.06
C ARG A 122 1.26 19.58 -5.53
N SER A 123 0.40 19.09 -6.42
CA SER A 123 0.55 19.22 -7.87
C SER A 123 0.45 20.69 -8.27
N THR A 124 1.44 21.21 -9.01
CA THR A 124 1.42 22.60 -9.47
C THR A 124 0.41 22.85 -10.60
N THR A 125 0.04 21.80 -11.34
CA THR A 125 -0.87 21.93 -12.49
C THR A 125 -2.34 21.86 -12.11
N THR A 126 -2.67 21.06 -11.10
CA THR A 126 -4.07 20.82 -10.68
C THR A 126 -4.38 21.39 -9.31
N ASP A 127 -3.38 21.94 -8.61
CA ASP A 127 -3.46 22.42 -7.23
C ASP A 127 -3.97 21.38 -6.20
N GLN A 128 -3.87 20.09 -6.55
CA GLN A 128 -4.34 18.97 -5.73
C GLN A 128 -3.18 18.26 -5.03
N TRP A 129 -3.42 17.78 -3.82
CA TRP A 129 -2.49 16.85 -3.16
C TRP A 129 -2.43 15.55 -3.94
N SER A 130 -1.23 14.99 -4.09
CA SER A 130 -1.00 13.83 -4.94
C SER A 130 -0.02 12.86 -4.31
N LEU A 131 -0.29 11.57 -4.48
CA LEU A 131 0.69 10.51 -4.30
C LEU A 131 1.19 10.03 -5.66
N SER A 132 2.49 9.79 -5.79
CA SER A 132 3.07 9.10 -6.94
C SER A 132 3.89 7.90 -6.50
N TYR A 133 3.81 6.82 -7.26
CA TYR A 133 4.53 5.58 -6.99
C TYR A 133 4.98 4.88 -8.29
N PRO A 134 6.21 4.36 -8.36
CA PRO A 134 6.70 3.62 -9.51
C PRO A 134 6.02 2.26 -9.64
N ASN A 135 5.41 1.99 -10.79
CA ASN A 135 4.73 0.75 -11.13
C ASN A 135 5.27 0.19 -12.45
N GLY A 136 6.39 -0.52 -12.38
CA GLY A 136 7.12 -0.99 -13.55
C GLY A 136 7.71 0.17 -14.34
N SER A 137 7.42 0.25 -15.64
CA SER A 137 7.79 1.37 -16.51
C SER A 137 6.87 2.59 -16.38
N MET A 138 5.77 2.45 -15.64
CA MET A 138 4.76 3.49 -15.43
C MET A 138 4.90 4.10 -14.04
N THR A 139 4.28 5.27 -13.85
CA THR A 139 4.01 5.84 -12.53
C THR A 139 2.52 5.83 -12.28
N ASP A 140 2.07 5.27 -11.17
CA ASP A 140 0.70 5.46 -10.72
C ASP A 140 0.65 6.80 -9.94
N LYS A 141 -0.29 7.68 -10.27
CA LYS A 141 -0.53 8.95 -9.59
C LYS A 141 -1.96 9.01 -9.08
N ILE A 142 -2.14 9.21 -7.77
CA ILE A 142 -3.45 9.42 -7.16
C ILE A 142 -3.57 10.89 -6.79
N ARG A 143 -4.56 11.60 -7.32
CA ARG A 143 -4.92 12.98 -6.97
C ARG A 143 -6.02 12.98 -5.92
N TYR A 144 -5.86 13.83 -4.92
CA TYR A 144 -6.80 13.99 -3.81
C TYR A 144 -7.45 15.35 -3.88
N TYR A 145 -8.77 15.37 -3.97
CA TYR A 145 -9.61 16.58 -3.99
C TYR A 145 -10.55 16.62 -2.78
#